data_AF-A0A3Q9IT49-F1
#
_entry.id   AF-A0A3Q9IT49-F1
#
_cell.length_a   1.000
_cell.length_b   1.000
_cell.length_c   1.000
_cell.angle_alpha   90.00
_cell.angle_beta   90.00
_cell.angle_gamma   90.00
#
_symmetry.space_group_name_H-M   'P 1'
#
loop_
_entity.id
_entity.type
_entity.pdbx_description
1 polymer ?
#
loop_
_entity_poly.entity_id
_entity_poly.type
_entity_poly.pdbx_seq_one_letter_code
_entity_poly.pdbx_strand_id
1 'polypeptide(L)'
;MDSTGVDFVGRCVIAVQKKGEIENVFWRCFVPCMCNNFVSQGRGESVSFDSALWFNNLRIMMKKLIYMAVLLLAVISARAQDYEAFNKFMREYSRGWMTDYMKPAGNTMTMVKQVGEPAPEFYFDKKLNSKALKGKFVVINFWSTWCGSCINLVHDLDTVLFRNMQPYEGVQFIGVDSHEKVSEREARKWWKDHGINYSCGYGKGADACAEAFHGNHPSVIIIDDQGIVRGRWDGRSPKLAEIVRMAIWVLKIVPEQGIQADLTTVKKLVEEKEYLKALYLLEIMPENIESATLKYQCKLEIFENSAIRYFDVIREKYRDDEQYLSVMESIMYLVLASDSKADAVIKNGLDAAESLLRSRRNGDYRVHEAMGILCYRYGESFKRKGVRALENSIPAAKMNREGDDVIKHLEEQVKIYRERLD
;
A
#
# COMPACT_ATOMS: atom_id res chain seq x y z
N MET A 1 -11.21 -13.41 -39.65
CA MET A 1 -12.14 -14.54 -39.50
C MET A 1 -11.54 -15.46 -38.46
N ASP A 2 -12.10 -15.68 -37.26
CA ASP A 2 -13.44 -15.31 -36.80
C ASP A 2 -13.48 -14.96 -35.32
N SER A 3 -14.40 -14.04 -35.05
CA SER A 3 -14.74 -13.32 -33.83
C SER A 3 -15.62 -14.13 -32.87
N THR A 4 -15.38 -15.43 -32.70
CA THR A 4 -16.31 -16.33 -31.96
C THR A 4 -15.94 -16.58 -30.49
N GLY A 5 -14.72 -16.25 -30.05
CA GLY A 5 -14.28 -16.51 -28.66
C GLY A 5 -14.67 -15.44 -27.64
N VAL A 6 -14.81 -14.18 -28.06
CA VAL A 6 -15.11 -13.04 -27.18
C VAL A 6 -16.62 -12.91 -26.90
N ASP A 7 -17.45 -13.59 -27.69
CA ASP A 7 -18.92 -13.51 -27.62
C ASP A 7 -19.54 -14.54 -26.64
N PHE A 8 -18.76 -15.51 -26.13
CA PHE A 8 -19.28 -16.55 -25.23
C PHE A 8 -19.40 -16.06 -23.77
N VAL A 9 -18.45 -15.25 -23.31
CA VAL A 9 -18.44 -14.72 -21.93
C VAL A 9 -19.49 -13.60 -21.77
N GLY A 10 -19.66 -12.75 -22.79
CA GLY A 10 -20.70 -11.71 -22.80
C GLY A 10 -22.13 -12.27 -22.85
N ARG A 11 -22.36 -13.36 -23.61
CA ARG A 11 -23.68 -14.01 -23.69
C ARG A 11 -24.04 -14.81 -22.44
N CYS A 12 -23.05 -15.35 -21.71
CA CYS A 12 -23.29 -16.01 -20.43
C CYS A 12 -23.75 -15.02 -19.33
N VAL A 13 -23.24 -13.78 -19.33
CA VAL A 13 -23.66 -12.76 -18.36
C VAL A 13 -25.07 -12.22 -18.66
N ILE A 14 -25.45 -12.10 -19.94
CA ILE A 14 -26.80 -11.65 -20.34
C ILE A 14 -27.86 -12.76 -20.17
N ALA A 15 -27.49 -14.04 -20.34
CA ALA A 15 -28.42 -15.16 -20.17
C ALA A 15 -28.83 -15.42 -18.71
N VAL A 16 -28.02 -14.99 -17.72
CA VAL A 16 -28.33 -15.15 -16.29
C VAL A 16 -29.47 -14.21 -15.82
N GLN A 17 -29.88 -13.23 -16.65
CA GLN A 17 -31.01 -12.34 -16.34
C GLN A 17 -32.37 -12.74 -16.95
N LYS A 18 -32.45 -13.79 -17.78
CA LYS A 18 -33.74 -14.33 -18.26
C LYS A 18 -33.97 -15.74 -17.73
N LYS A 19 -35.03 -15.87 -16.93
CA LYS A 19 -35.50 -17.11 -16.28
C LYS A 19 -35.40 -18.34 -17.20
N GLY A 20 -34.67 -19.37 -16.77
CA GLY A 20 -35.15 -20.75 -16.85
C GLY A 20 -34.80 -21.65 -18.04
N GLU A 21 -33.96 -21.25 -19.02
CA GLU A 21 -33.77 -22.09 -20.23
C GLU A 21 -32.52 -22.99 -20.25
N ILE A 22 -31.53 -22.78 -19.37
CA ILE A 22 -30.31 -23.63 -19.33
C ILE A 22 -30.60 -25.01 -18.70
N GLU A 23 -31.56 -25.12 -17.78
CA GLU A 23 -31.92 -26.41 -17.18
C GLU A 23 -32.47 -27.40 -18.23
N ASN A 24 -33.23 -26.96 -19.23
CA ASN A 24 -33.91 -27.88 -20.15
C ASN A 24 -32.98 -28.56 -21.18
N VAL A 25 -31.89 -27.91 -21.59
CA VAL A 25 -30.98 -28.47 -22.61
C VAL A 25 -30.02 -29.49 -22.01
N PHE A 26 -29.51 -29.24 -20.79
CA PHE A 26 -28.59 -30.17 -20.12
C PHE A 26 -29.29 -31.50 -19.76
N TRP A 27 -30.53 -31.44 -19.27
CA TRP A 27 -31.30 -32.64 -18.93
C TRP A 27 -31.79 -33.42 -20.17
N ARG A 28 -32.12 -32.76 -21.29
CA ARG A 28 -32.55 -33.47 -22.52
C ARG A 28 -31.44 -34.29 -23.19
N CYS A 29 -30.18 -33.87 -23.09
CA CYS A 29 -29.06 -34.56 -23.75
C CYS A 29 -28.37 -35.61 -22.86
N PHE A 30 -28.34 -35.43 -21.54
CA PHE A 30 -27.59 -36.33 -20.64
C PHE A 30 -28.40 -37.54 -20.14
N VAL A 31 -29.73 -37.43 -20.06
CA VAL A 31 -30.62 -38.47 -19.50
C VAL A 31 -30.68 -39.77 -20.32
N PRO A 32 -30.69 -39.77 -21.67
CA PRO A 32 -30.69 -41.01 -22.46
C PRO A 32 -29.38 -41.80 -22.38
N CYS A 33 -28.25 -41.13 -22.09
CA CYS A 33 -26.92 -41.74 -22.14
C CYS A 33 -26.62 -42.61 -20.91
N MET A 34 -27.20 -42.27 -19.75
CA MET A 34 -27.01 -43.05 -18.51
C MET A 34 -28.00 -44.20 -18.34
N CYS A 35 -29.22 -44.09 -18.91
CA CYS A 35 -30.20 -45.17 -18.87
C CYS A 35 -29.79 -46.38 -19.74
N ASN A 36 -29.08 -46.16 -20.84
CA ASN A 36 -28.64 -47.24 -21.73
C ASN A 36 -27.48 -48.09 -21.16
N ASN A 37 -26.74 -47.60 -20.16
CA ASN A 37 -25.62 -48.36 -19.56
C ASN A 37 -26.05 -49.31 -18.44
N PHE A 38 -27.29 -49.24 -17.94
CA PHE A 38 -27.75 -50.09 -16.84
C PHE A 38 -28.52 -51.35 -17.29
N VAL A 39 -28.81 -51.50 -18.59
CA VAL A 39 -29.59 -52.64 -19.12
C VAL A 39 -28.72 -53.86 -19.48
N SER A 40 -27.38 -53.78 -19.40
CA SER A 40 -26.50 -54.87 -19.86
C SER A 40 -25.95 -55.80 -18.78
N GLN A 41 -26.19 -55.57 -17.47
CA GLN A 41 -25.72 -56.47 -16.42
C GLN A 41 -26.69 -56.55 -15.23
N GLY A 42 -27.42 -57.65 -15.12
CA GLY A 42 -28.18 -57.97 -13.91
C GLY A 42 -29.21 -59.08 -14.10
N ARG A 43 -28.87 -60.30 -13.68
CA ARG A 43 -29.85 -61.37 -13.43
C ARG A 43 -30.73 -60.95 -12.26
N GLY A 44 -32.05 -60.99 -12.48
CA GLY A 44 -33.14 -61.14 -11.51
C GLY A 44 -32.90 -60.66 -10.07
N GLU A 45 -33.17 -59.38 -9.83
CA GLU A 45 -33.78 -58.87 -8.59
C GLU A 45 -34.35 -57.49 -8.93
N SER A 46 -35.69 -57.34 -8.87
CA SER A 46 -36.36 -56.09 -9.18
C SER A 46 -36.21 -55.11 -8.02
N VAL A 47 -35.08 -54.41 -7.95
CA VAL A 47 -34.94 -53.21 -7.12
C VAL A 47 -35.71 -52.10 -7.83
N SER A 48 -36.80 -51.60 -7.23
CA SER A 48 -37.50 -50.41 -7.74
C SER A 48 -36.57 -49.21 -7.58
N PHE A 49 -35.81 -48.89 -8.63
CA PHE A 49 -35.00 -47.68 -8.69
C PHE A 49 -35.95 -46.50 -8.91
N ASP A 50 -36.24 -45.75 -7.85
CA ASP A 50 -37.02 -44.53 -7.96
C ASP A 50 -36.17 -43.46 -8.64
N SER A 51 -36.21 -43.47 -9.97
CA SER A 51 -35.47 -42.55 -10.82
C SER A 51 -35.78 -41.09 -10.48
N ALA A 52 -37.01 -40.79 -10.04
CA ALA A 52 -37.40 -39.43 -9.66
C ALA A 52 -36.69 -38.97 -8.38
N LEU A 53 -36.54 -39.86 -7.40
CA LEU A 53 -35.80 -39.60 -6.15
C LEU A 53 -34.30 -39.41 -6.44
N TRP A 54 -33.73 -40.24 -7.32
CA TRP A 54 -32.33 -40.14 -7.74
C TRP A 54 -32.04 -38.85 -8.53
N PHE A 55 -32.89 -38.47 -9.49
CA PHE A 55 -32.77 -37.22 -10.24
C PHE A 55 -32.96 -35.98 -9.36
N ASN A 56 -33.88 -36.01 -8.39
CA ASN A 56 -34.03 -34.93 -7.42
C ASN A 56 -32.79 -34.79 -6.53
N ASN A 57 -32.24 -35.91 -6.03
CA ASN A 57 -31.01 -35.89 -5.23
C ASN A 57 -29.82 -35.38 -6.04
N LEU A 58 -29.68 -35.78 -7.31
CA LEU A 58 -28.63 -35.29 -8.21
C LEU A 58 -28.79 -33.79 -8.50
N ARG A 59 -30.03 -33.32 -8.73
CA ARG A 59 -30.34 -31.88 -8.94
C ARG A 59 -30.05 -31.06 -7.69
N ILE A 60 -30.39 -31.57 -6.51
CA ILE A 60 -30.07 -30.92 -5.22
C ILE A 60 -28.55 -30.85 -5.02
N MET A 61 -27.83 -31.94 -5.31
CA MET A 61 -26.37 -32.00 -5.19
C MET A 61 -25.68 -31.04 -6.18
N MET A 62 -26.13 -30.98 -7.44
CA MET A 62 -25.63 -30.03 -8.43
C MET A 62 -25.93 -28.58 -8.03
N LYS A 63 -27.12 -28.27 -7.51
CA LYS A 63 -27.44 -26.93 -6.99
C LYS A 63 -26.53 -26.52 -5.83
N LYS A 64 -26.23 -27.45 -4.91
CA LYS A 64 -25.25 -27.21 -3.83
C LYS A 64 -23.84 -26.96 -4.37
N LEU A 65 -23.38 -27.74 -5.35
CA LEU A 65 -22.08 -27.55 -5.98
C LEU A 65 -21.97 -26.20 -6.71
N ILE A 66 -23.01 -25.81 -7.47
CA ILE A 66 -23.07 -24.51 -8.14
C ILE A 66 -23.05 -23.39 -7.10
N TYR A 67 -23.84 -23.50 -6.03
CA TYR A 67 -23.88 -22.50 -4.97
C TYR A 67 -22.52 -22.35 -4.27
N MET A 68 -21.86 -23.47 -3.94
CA MET A 68 -20.51 -23.45 -3.37
C MET A 68 -19.48 -22.84 -4.32
N ALA A 69 -19.56 -23.13 -5.62
CA ALA A 69 -18.67 -22.54 -6.62
C ALA A 69 -18.90 -21.02 -6.77
N VAL A 70 -20.16 -20.57 -6.77
CA VAL A 70 -20.52 -19.14 -6.81
C VAL A 70 -20.02 -18.42 -5.56
N LEU A 71 -20.21 -19.00 -4.36
CA LEU A 71 -19.67 -18.43 -3.12
C LEU A 71 -18.14 -18.34 -3.14
N LEU A 72 -17.47 -19.41 -3.58
CA LEU A 72 -16.01 -19.43 -3.68
C LEU A 72 -15.51 -18.34 -4.66
N LEU A 73 -16.15 -18.22 -5.83
CA LEU A 73 -15.84 -17.18 -6.81
C LEU A 73 -16.07 -15.78 -6.23
N ALA A 74 -17.16 -15.55 -5.51
CA ALA A 74 -17.44 -14.26 -4.86
C ALA A 74 -16.36 -13.89 -3.83
N VAL A 75 -15.90 -14.85 -3.02
CA VAL A 75 -14.81 -14.64 -2.04
C VAL A 75 -13.49 -14.33 -2.75
N ILE A 76 -13.17 -15.04 -3.84
CA ILE A 76 -11.96 -14.79 -4.64
C ILE A 76 -12.01 -13.38 -5.25
N SER A 77 -13.15 -13.00 -5.83
CA SER A 77 -13.34 -11.67 -6.42
C SER A 77 -13.23 -10.55 -5.38
N ALA A 78 -13.82 -10.74 -4.19
CA ALA A 78 -13.70 -9.77 -3.10
C ALA A 78 -12.24 -9.58 -2.66
N ARG A 79 -11.50 -10.67 -2.42
CA ARG A 79 -10.08 -10.58 -2.07
C ARG A 79 -9.23 -9.95 -3.16
N ALA A 80 -9.53 -10.25 -4.43
CA ALA A 80 -8.83 -9.64 -5.55
C ALA A 80 -9.03 -8.11 -5.58
N GLN A 81 -10.23 -7.64 -5.26
CA GLN A 81 -10.53 -6.21 -5.15
C GLN A 81 -9.77 -5.56 -3.97
N ASP A 82 -9.68 -6.23 -2.83
CA ASP A 82 -8.92 -5.74 -1.67
C ASP A 82 -7.43 -5.58 -2.01
N TYR A 83 -6.84 -6.55 -2.72
CA TYR A 83 -5.46 -6.45 -3.17
C TYR A 83 -5.24 -5.34 -4.20
N GLU A 84 -6.19 -5.10 -5.12
CA GLU A 84 -6.04 -3.99 -6.07
C GLU A 84 -6.13 -2.64 -5.37
N ALA A 85 -7.04 -2.48 -4.40
CA ALA A 85 -7.11 -1.29 -3.58
C ALA A 85 -5.82 -1.05 -2.80
N PHE A 86 -5.27 -2.11 -2.20
CA PHE A 86 -3.95 -2.09 -1.55
C PHE A 86 -2.83 -1.70 -2.52
N ASN A 87 -2.76 -2.31 -3.70
CA ASN A 87 -1.74 -2.01 -4.70
C ASN A 87 -1.84 -0.57 -5.21
N LYS A 88 -3.06 -0.05 -5.41
CA LYS A 88 -3.29 1.35 -5.76
C LYS A 88 -2.76 2.29 -4.68
N PHE A 89 -3.08 2.00 -3.42
CA PHE A 89 -2.57 2.77 -2.29
C PHE A 89 -1.04 2.76 -2.25
N MET A 90 -0.41 1.59 -2.43
CA MET A 90 1.05 1.48 -2.43
C MET A 90 1.71 2.27 -3.56
N ARG A 91 1.14 2.25 -4.78
CA ARG A 91 1.66 3.06 -5.89
C ARG A 91 1.64 4.57 -5.59
N GLU A 92 0.65 5.03 -4.84
CA GLU A 92 0.48 6.46 -4.55
C GLU A 92 1.29 6.93 -3.33
N TYR A 93 1.38 6.10 -2.29
CA TYR A 93 1.91 6.50 -0.98
C TYR A 93 3.19 5.82 -0.56
N SER A 94 3.65 4.81 -1.29
CA SER A 94 4.85 4.06 -0.95
C SER A 94 5.99 4.27 -1.95
N ARG A 95 6.99 5.04 -1.53
CA ARG A 95 8.24 5.18 -2.29
C ARG A 95 9.01 3.85 -2.34
N GLY A 96 9.46 3.48 -3.54
CA GLY A 96 10.19 2.25 -3.79
C GLY A 96 9.30 1.02 -3.94
N TRP A 97 7.97 1.18 -3.95
CA TRP A 97 7.03 0.10 -4.24
C TRP A 97 7.23 -0.42 -5.67
N MET A 98 7.33 -1.74 -5.80
CA MET A 98 7.51 -2.44 -7.07
C MET A 98 6.53 -3.62 -7.15
N THR A 99 5.93 -3.84 -8.32
CA THR A 99 5.17 -5.06 -8.61
C THR A 99 6.00 -6.13 -9.33
N ASP A 100 7.12 -5.70 -9.90
CA ASP A 100 7.97 -6.44 -10.81
C ASP A 100 9.43 -6.28 -10.39
N TYR A 101 10.29 -7.19 -10.82
CA TYR A 101 11.74 -7.07 -10.68
C TYR A 101 12.43 -7.02 -12.03
N MET A 102 13.61 -6.40 -12.05
CA MET A 102 14.43 -6.33 -13.24
C MET A 102 15.34 -7.55 -13.35
N LYS A 103 15.32 -8.20 -14.52
CA LYS A 103 16.20 -9.33 -14.84
C LYS A 103 16.96 -9.08 -16.16
N PRO A 104 18.27 -9.38 -16.23
CA PRO A 104 19.01 -9.36 -17.49
C PRO A 104 18.42 -10.34 -18.52
N ALA A 105 18.27 -9.87 -19.76
CA ALA A 105 17.88 -10.63 -20.92
C ALA A 105 18.82 -10.26 -22.09
N GLY A 106 19.95 -10.98 -22.16
CA GLY A 106 21.05 -10.62 -23.06
C GLY A 106 21.63 -9.25 -22.70
N ASN A 107 21.65 -8.32 -23.67
CA ASN A 107 22.11 -6.95 -23.47
C ASN A 107 21.01 -5.98 -23.01
N THR A 108 19.82 -6.49 -22.67
CA THR A 108 18.67 -5.69 -22.24
C THR A 108 18.19 -6.08 -20.85
N MET A 109 17.36 -5.24 -20.24
CA MET A 109 16.68 -5.56 -18.98
C MET A 109 15.19 -5.79 -19.25
N THR A 110 14.63 -6.81 -18.59
CA THR A 110 13.20 -7.14 -18.67
C THR A 110 12.55 -7.03 -17.30
N MET A 111 11.30 -6.55 -17.26
CA MET A 111 10.48 -6.54 -16.05
C MET A 111 9.75 -7.87 -15.96
N VAL A 112 9.88 -8.53 -14.80
CA VAL A 112 9.19 -9.78 -14.51
C VAL A 112 8.30 -9.58 -13.29
N LYS A 113 7.01 -9.89 -13.45
CA LYS A 113 6.03 -9.78 -12.38
C LYS A 113 6.37 -10.69 -11.21
N GLN A 114 6.24 -10.17 -9.99
CA GLN A 114 6.45 -10.94 -8.77
C GLN A 114 5.30 -10.77 -7.77
N VAL A 115 4.78 -9.55 -7.60
CA VAL A 115 3.62 -9.35 -6.72
C VAL A 115 2.40 -10.05 -7.31
N GLY A 116 1.78 -10.91 -6.51
CA GLY A 116 0.69 -11.79 -6.88
C GLY A 116 1.13 -13.21 -7.29
N GLU A 117 2.43 -13.46 -7.45
CA GLU A 117 2.96 -14.78 -7.79
C GLU A 117 3.35 -15.59 -6.54
N PRO A 118 3.35 -16.94 -6.60
CA PRO A 118 3.87 -17.77 -5.52
C PRO A 118 5.30 -17.40 -5.13
N ALA A 119 5.56 -17.33 -3.83
CA ALA A 119 6.89 -17.09 -3.32
C ALA A 119 7.84 -18.25 -3.70
N PRO A 120 9.04 -17.97 -4.23
CA PRO A 120 10.06 -18.97 -4.46
C PRO A 120 10.40 -19.79 -3.20
N GLU A 121 10.85 -21.03 -3.41
CA GLU A 121 11.35 -21.85 -2.31
C GLU A 121 12.70 -21.32 -1.80
N PHE A 122 12.88 -21.31 -0.49
CA PHE A 122 14.12 -20.94 0.19
C PHE A 122 14.36 -21.87 1.38
N TYR A 123 15.64 -22.06 1.70
CA TYR A 123 16.09 -22.91 2.80
C TYR A 123 17.33 -22.33 3.47
N PHE A 124 17.23 -22.01 4.75
CA PHE A 124 18.38 -21.65 5.60
C PHE A 124 18.69 -22.78 6.59
N ASP A 125 17.66 -23.31 7.24
CA ASP A 125 17.74 -24.45 8.13
C ASP A 125 16.38 -25.17 8.27
N LYS A 126 16.30 -26.16 9.17
CA LYS A 126 15.08 -26.97 9.39
C LYS A 126 13.86 -26.15 9.86
N LYS A 127 14.06 -25.03 10.56
CA LYS A 127 13.01 -24.16 11.11
C LYS A 127 12.75 -22.93 10.23
N LEU A 128 13.76 -22.44 9.52
CA LEU A 128 13.69 -21.26 8.67
C LEU A 128 13.79 -21.65 7.17
N ASN A 129 12.67 -22.11 6.62
CA ASN A 129 12.52 -22.48 5.21
C ASN A 129 11.05 -22.37 4.77
N SER A 130 10.79 -22.32 3.46
CA SER A 130 9.43 -22.14 2.90
C SER A 130 8.43 -23.18 3.40
N LYS A 131 8.85 -24.44 3.57
CA LYS A 131 7.95 -25.52 4.02
C LYS A 131 7.57 -25.37 5.50
N ALA A 132 8.53 -25.04 6.36
CA ALA A 132 8.30 -24.83 7.79
C ALA A 132 7.50 -23.55 8.09
N LEU A 133 7.52 -22.58 7.16
CA LEU A 133 6.81 -21.30 7.30
C LEU A 133 5.49 -21.25 6.53
N LYS A 134 5.04 -22.35 5.92
CA LYS A 134 3.73 -22.43 5.26
C LYS A 134 2.62 -22.01 6.23
N GLY A 135 1.71 -21.14 5.80
CA GLY A 135 0.62 -20.62 6.64
C GLY A 135 1.01 -19.42 7.51
N LYS A 136 2.28 -18.98 7.48
CA LYS A 136 2.72 -17.76 8.18
C LYS A 136 2.81 -16.61 7.20
N PHE A 137 2.56 -15.41 7.69
CA PHE A 137 2.93 -14.19 6.99
C PHE A 137 4.45 -13.99 7.16
N VAL A 138 5.19 -13.73 6.09
CA VAL A 138 6.65 -13.63 6.12
C VAL A 138 7.11 -12.28 5.58
N VAL A 139 8.04 -11.64 6.28
CA VAL A 139 8.74 -10.43 5.84
C VAL A 139 10.21 -10.78 5.66
N ILE A 140 10.70 -10.64 4.44
CA ILE A 140 12.10 -10.90 4.07
C ILE A 140 12.78 -9.57 3.79
N ASN A 141 13.91 -9.31 4.46
CA ASN A 141 14.74 -8.14 4.24
C ASN A 141 16.14 -8.58 3.78
N PHE A 142 16.50 -8.26 2.54
CA PHE A 142 17.82 -8.55 1.97
C PHE A 142 18.81 -7.44 2.36
N TRP A 143 19.95 -7.84 2.91
CA TRP A 143 20.93 -6.92 3.48
C TRP A 143 22.34 -7.53 3.47
N SER A 144 23.34 -6.71 3.81
CA SER A 144 24.71 -7.14 4.15
C SER A 144 25.39 -6.09 5.03
N THR A 145 26.46 -6.47 5.72
CA THR A 145 27.24 -5.57 6.60
C THR A 145 27.96 -4.44 5.87
N TRP A 146 28.30 -4.60 4.59
CA TRP A 146 28.94 -3.55 3.80
C TRP A 146 27.95 -2.52 3.23
N CYS A 147 26.64 -2.76 3.35
CA CYS A 147 25.60 -1.91 2.78
C CYS A 147 25.06 -0.90 3.82
N GLY A 148 25.55 0.34 3.75
CA GLY A 148 25.16 1.38 4.72
C GLY A 148 23.66 1.71 4.75
N SER A 149 22.98 1.71 3.60
CA SER A 149 21.52 1.90 3.56
C SER A 149 20.77 0.70 4.15
N CYS A 150 21.29 -0.52 3.99
CA CYS A 150 20.69 -1.73 4.54
C CYS A 150 20.75 -1.77 6.06
N ILE A 151 21.88 -1.38 6.66
CA ILE A 151 22.06 -1.30 8.11
C ILE A 151 20.95 -0.44 8.74
N ASN A 152 20.70 0.73 8.16
CA ASN A 152 19.64 1.61 8.66
C ASN A 152 18.25 0.95 8.55
N LEU A 153 17.95 0.29 7.42
CA LEU A 153 16.66 -0.38 7.24
C LEU A 153 16.47 -1.55 8.22
N VAL A 154 17.53 -2.29 8.51
CA VAL A 154 17.52 -3.37 9.50
C VAL A 154 17.12 -2.83 10.89
N HIS A 155 17.68 -1.68 11.29
CA HIS A 155 17.33 -1.02 12.55
C HIS A 155 15.91 -0.42 12.54
N ASP A 156 15.50 0.17 11.42
CA ASP A 156 14.14 0.70 11.23
C ASP A 156 13.11 -0.44 11.37
N LEU A 157 13.33 -1.58 10.72
CA LEU A 157 12.46 -2.76 10.81
C LEU A 157 12.45 -3.36 12.23
N ASP A 158 13.60 -3.46 12.89
CA ASP A 158 13.67 -3.99 14.27
C ASP A 158 12.92 -3.08 15.26
N THR A 159 13.07 -1.76 15.13
CA THR A 159 12.51 -0.78 16.08
C THR A 159 11.04 -0.47 15.82
N VAL A 160 10.67 -0.18 14.56
CA VAL A 160 9.31 0.25 14.20
C VAL A 160 8.35 -0.92 14.12
N LEU A 161 8.81 -2.09 13.68
CA LEU A 161 7.99 -3.29 13.60
C LEU A 161 8.32 -4.24 14.74
N PHE A 162 9.46 -4.95 14.66
CA PHE A 162 9.70 -6.19 15.41
C PHE A 162 9.53 -6.03 16.94
N ARG A 163 10.09 -4.97 17.54
CA ARG A 163 10.01 -4.74 18.99
C ARG A 163 8.62 -4.35 19.48
N ASN A 164 7.76 -3.85 18.60
CA ASN A 164 6.40 -3.38 18.91
C ASN A 164 5.32 -4.31 18.32
N MET A 165 5.62 -5.62 18.15
CA MET A 165 4.80 -6.61 17.43
C MET A 165 3.63 -7.23 18.21
N GLN A 166 3.28 -6.75 19.41
CA GLN A 166 2.18 -7.32 20.21
C GLN A 166 0.88 -7.62 19.42
N PRO A 167 0.45 -6.82 18.41
CA PRO A 167 -0.75 -7.13 17.62
C PRO A 167 -0.56 -8.05 16.40
N TYR A 168 0.63 -8.60 16.15
CA TYR A 168 0.95 -9.30 14.89
C TYR A 168 1.49 -10.72 15.11
N GLU A 169 0.81 -11.51 15.94
CA GLU A 169 1.08 -12.94 16.05
C GLU A 169 0.99 -13.64 14.68
N GLY A 170 1.90 -14.58 14.41
CA GLY A 170 1.95 -15.31 13.14
C GLY A 170 2.70 -14.63 12.00
N VAL A 171 3.40 -13.51 12.26
CA VAL A 171 4.35 -12.88 11.32
C VAL A 171 5.78 -13.34 11.60
N GLN A 172 6.48 -13.83 10.58
CA GLN A 172 7.90 -14.21 10.63
C GLN A 172 8.75 -13.15 9.91
N PHE A 173 9.67 -12.52 10.63
CA PHE A 173 10.71 -11.68 10.01
C PHE A 173 11.98 -12.47 9.75
N ILE A 174 12.58 -12.21 8.59
CA ILE A 174 13.81 -12.86 8.13
C ILE A 174 14.75 -11.80 7.56
N GLY A 175 15.89 -11.60 8.19
CA GLY A 175 17.04 -10.98 7.55
C GLY A 175 17.70 -11.99 6.61
N VAL A 176 18.07 -11.58 5.41
CA VAL A 176 18.83 -12.42 4.49
C VAL A 176 20.15 -11.71 4.21
N ASP A 177 21.20 -12.19 4.86
CA ASP A 177 22.57 -11.71 4.67
C ASP A 177 23.17 -12.35 3.42
N SER A 178 22.82 -11.79 2.25
CA SER A 178 23.25 -12.28 0.94
C SER A 178 24.43 -11.46 0.41
N HIS A 179 25.26 -12.08 -0.42
CA HIS A 179 26.42 -11.49 -1.07
C HIS A 179 27.38 -10.81 -0.07
N GLU A 180 27.52 -11.43 1.09
CA GLU A 180 28.37 -10.95 2.16
C GLU A 180 29.86 -11.12 1.81
N LYS A 181 30.68 -10.14 2.20
CA LYS A 181 32.13 -10.08 1.98
C LYS A 181 32.92 -10.58 3.19
N VAL A 182 32.34 -10.50 4.39
CA VAL A 182 32.95 -11.04 5.61
C VAL A 182 32.57 -12.51 5.82
N SER A 183 33.23 -13.19 6.75
CA SER A 183 32.84 -14.55 7.08
C SER A 183 31.46 -14.59 7.76
N GLU A 184 30.71 -15.68 7.58
CA GLU A 184 29.42 -15.88 8.24
C GLU A 184 29.50 -15.70 9.77
N ARG A 185 30.62 -16.10 10.38
CA ARG A 185 30.86 -15.91 11.82
C ARG A 185 30.89 -14.42 12.20
N GLU A 186 31.54 -13.59 11.38
CA GLU A 186 31.64 -12.15 11.60
C GLU A 186 30.29 -11.47 11.38
N ALA A 187 29.56 -11.82 10.33
CA ALA A 187 28.22 -11.27 10.07
C ALA A 187 27.22 -11.63 11.19
N ARG A 188 27.24 -12.87 11.68
CA ARG A 188 26.45 -13.31 12.85
C ARG A 188 26.82 -12.53 14.11
N LYS A 189 28.12 -12.31 14.32
CA LYS A 189 28.59 -11.50 15.45
C LYS A 189 28.10 -10.05 15.32
N TRP A 190 28.20 -9.45 14.13
CA TRP A 190 27.70 -8.11 13.86
C TRP A 190 26.20 -8.00 14.19
N TRP A 191 25.38 -8.93 13.70
CA TRP A 191 23.93 -8.94 13.94
C TRP A 191 23.58 -8.96 15.43
N LYS A 192 24.28 -9.81 16.19
CA LYS A 192 24.11 -9.94 17.65
C LYS A 192 24.59 -8.69 18.39
N ASP A 193 25.77 -8.17 18.05
CA ASP A 193 26.36 -7.00 18.71
C ASP A 193 25.50 -5.73 18.51
N HIS A 194 24.77 -5.65 17.39
CA HIS A 194 23.85 -4.55 17.08
C HIS A 194 22.43 -4.74 17.67
N GLY A 195 22.22 -5.83 18.44
CA GLY A 195 20.98 -6.07 19.17
C GLY A 195 19.76 -6.33 18.28
N ILE A 196 19.97 -6.87 17.07
CA ILE A 196 18.89 -7.20 16.14
C ILE A 196 18.35 -8.59 16.47
N ASN A 197 17.04 -8.68 16.71
CA ASN A 197 16.48 -9.83 17.42
C ASN A 197 15.64 -10.77 16.55
N TYR A 198 15.30 -10.38 15.32
CA TYR A 198 14.62 -11.28 14.39
C TYR A 198 15.60 -12.25 13.71
N SER A 199 15.07 -13.36 13.20
CA SER A 199 15.84 -14.43 12.58
C SER A 199 16.60 -13.94 11.34
N CYS A 200 17.80 -14.45 11.11
CA CYS A 200 18.59 -14.13 9.91
C CYS A 200 19.16 -15.40 9.27
N GLY A 201 19.02 -15.50 7.96
CA GLY A 201 19.69 -16.48 7.11
C GLY A 201 21.05 -15.95 6.65
N TYR A 202 22.02 -16.85 6.47
CA TYR A 202 23.41 -16.51 6.13
C TYR A 202 23.99 -17.47 5.08
N GLY A 203 25.13 -17.08 4.50
CA GLY A 203 25.95 -17.94 3.64
C GLY A 203 25.24 -18.35 2.35
N LYS A 204 25.58 -19.54 1.83
CA LYS A 204 25.07 -20.02 0.52
C LYS A 204 23.54 -20.08 0.44
N GLY A 205 22.86 -20.36 1.57
CA GLY A 205 21.40 -20.35 1.62
C GLY A 205 20.82 -18.95 1.48
N ALA A 206 21.49 -17.94 2.02
CA ALA A 206 21.13 -16.53 1.84
C ALA A 206 21.36 -16.06 0.40
N ASP A 207 22.50 -16.42 -0.21
CA ASP A 207 22.76 -16.14 -1.63
C ASP A 207 21.70 -16.77 -2.54
N ALA A 208 21.41 -18.07 -2.35
CA ALA A 208 20.39 -18.76 -3.15
C ALA A 208 18.99 -18.15 -2.96
N CYS A 209 18.64 -17.72 -1.74
CA CYS A 209 17.39 -17.00 -1.48
C CYS A 209 17.36 -15.67 -2.24
N ALA A 210 18.42 -14.88 -2.18
CA ALA A 210 18.50 -13.61 -2.90
C ALA A 210 18.39 -13.79 -4.42
N GLU A 211 19.04 -14.81 -4.98
CA GLU A 211 18.91 -15.15 -6.40
C GLU A 211 17.47 -15.54 -6.76
N ALA A 212 16.83 -16.39 -5.96
CA ALA A 212 15.47 -16.86 -6.23
C ALA A 212 14.42 -15.73 -6.19
N PHE A 213 14.55 -14.80 -5.24
CA PHE A 213 13.66 -13.64 -5.11
C PHE A 213 14.10 -12.43 -5.93
N HIS A 214 15.27 -12.50 -6.56
CA HIS A 214 15.96 -11.35 -7.14
C HIS A 214 16.07 -10.18 -6.15
N GLY A 215 16.44 -10.50 -4.91
CA GLY A 215 16.59 -9.55 -3.81
C GLY A 215 17.87 -8.71 -3.95
N ASN A 216 17.72 -7.39 -3.88
CA ASN A 216 18.82 -6.42 -3.91
C ASN A 216 19.14 -5.86 -2.51
N HIS A 217 20.21 -5.06 -2.41
CA HIS A 217 20.68 -4.44 -1.17
C HIS A 217 20.33 -2.94 -1.09
N PRO A 218 19.33 -2.52 -0.29
CA PRO A 218 18.34 -3.32 0.41
C PRO A 218 17.12 -3.61 -0.45
N SER A 219 16.39 -4.67 -0.11
CA SER A 219 15.05 -4.92 -0.61
C SER A 219 14.21 -5.63 0.45
N VAL A 220 12.92 -5.34 0.46
CA VAL A 220 11.95 -5.96 1.37
C VAL A 220 10.88 -6.65 0.55
N ILE A 221 10.55 -7.88 0.93
CA ILE A 221 9.49 -8.67 0.33
C ILE A 221 8.55 -9.13 1.43
N ILE A 222 7.24 -9.02 1.19
CA ILE A 222 6.22 -9.58 2.07
C ILE A 222 5.46 -10.71 1.37
N ILE A 223 5.21 -11.77 2.11
CA ILE A 223 4.55 -13.00 1.66
C ILE A 223 3.38 -13.25 2.62
N ASP A 224 2.19 -13.50 2.07
CA ASP A 224 1.03 -13.83 2.89
C ASP A 224 1.03 -15.29 3.39
N ASP A 225 0.03 -15.63 4.20
CA ASP A 225 -0.16 -16.98 4.74
C ASP A 225 -0.48 -18.04 3.67
N GLN A 226 -0.88 -17.62 2.46
CA GLN A 226 -1.06 -18.50 1.30
C GLN A 226 0.26 -18.76 0.55
N GLY A 227 1.35 -18.11 0.94
CA GLY A 227 2.65 -18.23 0.28
C GLY A 227 2.75 -17.40 -1.01
N ILE A 228 1.94 -16.36 -1.15
CA ILE A 228 1.96 -15.45 -2.31
C ILE A 228 2.70 -14.17 -1.95
N VAL A 229 3.56 -13.69 -2.87
CA VAL A 229 4.22 -12.40 -2.70
C VAL A 229 3.19 -11.28 -2.79
N ARG A 230 3.01 -10.52 -1.71
CA ARG A 230 2.06 -9.41 -1.64
C ARG A 230 2.69 -8.05 -1.70
N GLY A 231 4.02 -7.95 -1.65
CA GLY A 231 4.70 -6.68 -1.81
C GLY A 231 6.20 -6.78 -1.94
N ARG A 232 6.76 -5.81 -2.65
CA ARG A 232 8.18 -5.66 -2.91
C ARG A 232 8.57 -4.19 -2.81
N TRP A 233 9.68 -3.93 -2.14
CA TRP A 233 10.34 -2.64 -2.11
C TRP A 233 11.81 -2.80 -2.46
N ASP A 234 12.28 -2.10 -3.48
CA ASP A 234 13.69 -2.05 -3.83
C ASP A 234 14.27 -0.70 -3.39
N GLY A 235 15.27 -0.75 -2.51
CA GLY A 235 15.88 0.41 -1.88
C GLY A 235 15.23 0.83 -0.56
N ARG A 236 15.96 1.63 0.23
CA ARG A 236 15.46 2.20 1.49
C ARG A 236 14.76 3.53 1.22
N SER A 237 13.64 3.75 1.90
CA SER A 237 13.06 5.08 2.08
C SER A 237 12.84 5.36 3.58
N PRO A 238 12.84 6.63 4.03
CA PRO A 238 12.76 6.95 5.46
C PRO A 238 11.55 6.36 6.21
N LYS A 239 10.42 6.12 5.52
CA LYS A 239 9.17 5.58 6.10
C LYS A 239 8.91 4.12 5.73
N LEU A 240 9.88 3.42 5.13
CA LEU A 240 9.64 2.07 4.61
C LEU A 240 9.16 1.10 5.69
N ALA A 241 9.76 1.14 6.88
CA ALA A 241 9.32 0.29 7.98
C ALA A 241 7.86 0.55 8.39
N GLU A 242 7.43 1.82 8.49
CA GLU A 242 6.04 2.19 8.78
C GLU A 242 5.07 1.70 7.70
N ILE A 243 5.48 1.78 6.42
CA ILE A 243 4.71 1.28 5.28
C ILE A 243 4.56 -0.25 5.36
N VAL A 244 5.63 -0.98 5.66
CA VAL A 244 5.58 -2.45 5.82
C VAL A 244 4.68 -2.81 7.00
N ARG A 245 4.74 -2.06 8.11
CA ARG A 245 3.87 -2.24 9.28
C ARG A 245 2.40 -2.09 8.88
N MET A 246 2.08 -1.04 8.14
CA MET A 246 0.72 -0.82 7.63
C MET A 246 0.32 -1.90 6.63
N ALA A 247 1.23 -2.36 5.76
CA ALA A 247 0.95 -3.44 4.81
C ALA A 247 0.54 -4.74 5.51
N ILE A 248 1.26 -5.12 6.56
CA ILE A 248 0.89 -6.27 7.40
C ILE A 248 -0.50 -6.03 8.03
N TRP A 249 -0.74 -4.84 8.57
CA TRP A 249 -2.04 -4.51 9.15
C TRP A 249 -3.19 -4.66 8.13
N VAL A 250 -3.04 -4.14 6.91
CA VAL A 250 -4.05 -4.26 5.85
C VAL A 250 -4.24 -5.70 5.40
N LEU A 251 -3.14 -6.41 5.11
CA LEU A 251 -3.21 -7.72 4.46
C LEU A 251 -3.55 -8.85 5.42
N LYS A 252 -3.28 -8.67 6.72
CA LYS A 252 -3.48 -9.71 7.75
C LYS A 252 -4.51 -9.29 8.79
N ILE A 253 -4.34 -8.14 9.43
CA ILE A 253 -5.12 -7.78 10.62
C ILE A 253 -6.53 -7.29 10.26
N VAL A 254 -6.67 -6.43 9.24
CA VAL A 254 -7.97 -5.95 8.76
C VAL A 254 -8.93 -7.11 8.43
N PRO A 255 -8.56 -8.10 7.60
CA PRO A 255 -9.44 -9.22 7.31
C PRO A 255 -9.65 -10.16 8.52
N GLU A 256 -8.63 -10.41 9.35
CA GLU A 256 -8.75 -11.29 10.52
C GLU A 256 -9.70 -10.73 11.59
N GLN A 257 -9.66 -9.42 11.82
CA GLN A 257 -10.49 -8.75 12.81
C GLN A 257 -11.80 -8.17 12.23
N GLY A 258 -12.02 -8.29 10.92
CA GLY A 258 -13.19 -7.74 10.26
C GLY A 258 -13.29 -6.22 10.36
N ILE A 259 -12.16 -5.52 10.36
CA ILE A 259 -12.10 -4.06 10.50
C ILE A 259 -12.82 -3.40 9.32
N GLN A 260 -13.78 -2.53 9.62
CA GLN A 260 -14.58 -1.83 8.61
C GLN A 260 -13.92 -0.51 8.20
N ALA A 261 -14.03 -0.18 6.92
CA ALA A 261 -13.63 1.12 6.40
C ALA A 261 -14.75 2.15 6.63
N ASP A 262 -14.81 2.68 7.85
CA ASP A 262 -15.81 3.67 8.27
C ASP A 262 -15.20 4.83 9.07
N LEU A 263 -15.99 5.90 9.24
CA LEU A 263 -15.56 7.12 9.92
C LEU A 263 -15.24 6.90 11.41
N THR A 264 -15.93 5.98 12.08
CA THR A 264 -15.68 5.68 13.50
C THR A 264 -14.29 5.09 13.69
N THR A 265 -13.93 4.13 12.84
CA THR A 265 -12.61 3.49 12.83
C THR A 265 -11.52 4.49 12.43
N VAL A 266 -11.76 5.30 11.41
CA VAL A 266 -10.82 6.34 10.97
C VAL A 266 -10.55 7.35 12.09
N LYS A 267 -11.57 7.86 12.76
CA LYS A 267 -11.42 8.82 13.87
C LYS A 267 -10.58 8.25 15.01
N LYS A 268 -10.84 7.01 15.40
CA LYS A 268 -10.05 6.31 16.42
C LYS A 268 -8.57 6.21 16.01
N LEU A 269 -8.28 5.82 14.76
CA LEU A 269 -6.91 5.75 14.27
C LEU A 269 -6.23 7.13 14.22
N VAL A 270 -6.97 8.19 13.89
CA VAL A 270 -6.47 9.57 13.92
C VAL A 270 -6.15 10.01 15.36
N GLU A 271 -7.01 9.70 16.34
CA GLU A 271 -6.76 9.96 17.77
C GLU A 271 -5.51 9.23 18.27
N GLU A 272 -5.31 7.99 17.82
CA GLU A 272 -4.13 7.17 18.09
C GLU A 272 -2.88 7.59 17.28
N LYS A 273 -2.99 8.62 16.42
CA LYS A 273 -1.94 9.10 15.51
C LYS A 273 -1.46 8.05 14.51
N GLU A 274 -2.26 7.03 14.24
CA GLU A 274 -2.04 6.00 13.22
C GLU A 274 -2.52 6.49 11.84
N TYR A 275 -2.01 7.65 11.43
CA TYR A 275 -2.49 8.38 10.25
C TYR A 275 -2.38 7.58 8.95
N LEU A 276 -1.36 6.70 8.81
CA LEU A 276 -1.17 5.92 7.57
C LEU A 276 -2.28 4.87 7.40
N LYS A 277 -2.72 4.25 8.50
CA LYS A 277 -3.84 3.30 8.52
C LYS A 277 -5.16 4.04 8.29
N ALA A 278 -5.35 5.19 8.95
CA ALA A 278 -6.52 6.04 8.73
C ALA A 278 -6.63 6.47 7.26
N LEU A 279 -5.52 6.91 6.66
CA LEU A 279 -5.46 7.29 5.25
C LEU A 279 -5.81 6.12 4.34
N TYR A 280 -5.34 4.90 4.62
CA TYR A 280 -5.71 3.72 3.84
C TYR A 280 -7.24 3.51 3.82
N LEU A 281 -7.88 3.51 4.99
CA LEU A 281 -9.35 3.35 5.08
C LEU A 281 -10.09 4.47 4.34
N LEU A 282 -9.61 5.71 4.46
CA LEU A 282 -10.16 6.88 3.77
C LEU A 282 -10.04 6.83 2.24
N GLU A 283 -9.07 6.08 1.69
CA GLU A 283 -8.92 5.91 0.24
C GLU A 283 -9.76 4.77 -0.33
N ILE A 284 -10.24 3.84 0.50
CA ILE A 284 -11.08 2.72 0.06
C ILE A 284 -12.56 2.92 0.37
N MET A 285 -12.91 3.81 1.30
CA MET A 285 -14.30 4.13 1.63
C MET A 285 -14.87 5.26 0.74
N PRO A 286 -16.21 5.33 0.56
CA PRO A 286 -16.84 6.45 -0.12
C PRO A 286 -16.56 7.78 0.59
N GLU A 287 -16.16 8.78 -0.19
CA GLU A 287 -15.78 10.07 0.36
C GLU A 287 -16.97 11.03 0.48
N ASN A 288 -17.11 11.63 1.67
CA ASN A 288 -17.97 12.77 1.99
C ASN A 288 -17.16 13.91 2.64
N ILE A 289 -17.80 15.04 2.94
CA ILE A 289 -17.13 16.25 3.45
C ILE A 289 -16.39 16.04 4.79
N GLU A 290 -16.95 15.24 5.70
CA GLU A 290 -16.31 14.90 6.96
C GLU A 290 -15.06 14.05 6.75
N SER A 291 -15.18 13.00 5.94
CA SER A 291 -14.05 12.14 5.56
C SER A 291 -12.96 12.92 4.81
N ALA A 292 -13.33 13.94 4.03
CA ALA A 292 -12.38 14.78 3.31
C ALA A 292 -11.52 15.61 4.28
N THR A 293 -12.11 16.12 5.36
CA THR A 293 -11.36 16.84 6.40
C THR A 293 -10.34 15.93 7.08
N LEU A 294 -10.75 14.70 7.44
CA LEU A 294 -9.84 13.71 8.03
C LEU A 294 -8.75 13.27 7.04
N LYS A 295 -9.10 13.11 5.75
CA LYS A 295 -8.13 12.79 4.70
C LYS A 295 -7.10 13.90 4.50
N TYR A 296 -7.51 15.17 4.58
CA TYR A 296 -6.58 16.29 4.57
C TYR A 296 -5.62 16.23 5.77
N GLN A 297 -6.14 16.00 6.99
CA GLN A 297 -5.31 15.84 8.18
C GLN A 297 -4.28 14.71 8.01
N CYS A 298 -4.69 13.51 7.62
CA CYS A 298 -3.75 12.40 7.43
C CYS A 298 -2.71 12.69 6.35
N LYS A 299 -3.09 13.34 5.25
CA LYS A 299 -2.13 13.76 4.22
C LYS A 299 -1.17 14.83 4.75
N LEU A 300 -1.64 15.78 5.57
CA LEU A 300 -0.79 16.83 6.13
C LEU A 300 0.32 16.24 7.00
N GLU A 301 -0.03 15.27 7.84
CA GLU A 301 0.90 14.60 8.76
C GLU A 301 1.94 13.71 8.05
N ILE A 302 1.55 13.09 6.92
CA ILE A 302 2.41 12.07 6.29
C ILE A 302 3.05 12.56 4.98
N PHE A 303 2.31 13.32 4.18
CA PHE A 303 2.61 13.66 2.79
C PHE A 303 2.15 15.09 2.45
N GLU A 304 2.85 16.11 2.96
CA GLU A 304 2.49 17.54 2.77
C GLU A 304 2.12 17.90 1.32
N ASN A 305 2.89 17.43 0.34
CA ASN A 305 2.58 17.66 -1.09
C ASN A 305 1.24 17.07 -1.54
N SER A 306 0.82 15.94 -0.96
CA SER A 306 -0.50 15.36 -1.18
C SER A 306 -1.59 16.22 -0.51
N ALA A 307 -1.34 16.71 0.71
CA ALA A 307 -2.26 17.60 1.41
C ALA A 307 -2.49 18.90 0.64
N ILE A 308 -1.42 19.52 0.13
CA ILE A 308 -1.45 20.72 -0.70
C ILE A 308 -2.44 20.55 -1.86
N ARG A 309 -2.22 19.53 -2.69
CA ARG A 309 -3.08 19.26 -3.85
C ARG A 309 -4.50 18.86 -3.48
N TYR A 310 -4.65 18.13 -2.37
CA TYR A 310 -5.97 17.65 -1.95
C TYR A 310 -6.86 18.78 -1.39
N PHE A 311 -6.27 19.84 -0.85
CA PHE A 311 -7.04 21.01 -0.46
C PHE A 311 -7.78 21.66 -1.63
N ASP A 312 -7.16 21.73 -2.80
CA ASP A 312 -7.83 22.24 -4.01
C ASP A 312 -9.04 21.36 -4.38
N VAL A 313 -8.90 20.04 -4.28
CA VAL A 313 -10.02 19.10 -4.47
C VAL A 313 -11.16 19.38 -3.49
N ILE A 314 -10.86 19.66 -2.21
CA ILE A 314 -11.89 19.99 -1.21
C ILE A 314 -12.61 21.28 -1.61
N ARG A 315 -11.86 22.32 -1.98
CA ARG A 315 -12.41 23.62 -2.40
C ARG A 315 -13.31 23.50 -3.62
N GLU A 316 -12.92 22.72 -4.60
CA GLU A 316 -13.69 22.54 -5.83
C GLU A 316 -14.94 21.68 -5.60
N LYS A 317 -14.78 20.54 -4.91
CA LYS A 317 -15.84 19.55 -4.74
C LYS A 317 -16.92 19.98 -3.74
N TYR A 318 -16.54 20.70 -2.69
CA TYR A 318 -17.43 20.97 -1.55
C TYR A 318 -17.76 22.46 -1.35
N ARG A 319 -17.36 23.37 -2.23
CA ARG A 319 -17.61 24.83 -2.11
C ARG A 319 -19.06 25.21 -1.78
N ASP A 320 -20.03 24.47 -2.28
CA ASP A 320 -21.45 24.76 -2.15
C ASP A 320 -22.14 23.90 -1.05
N ASP A 321 -21.36 23.08 -0.32
CA ASP A 321 -21.84 22.26 0.80
C ASP A 321 -22.04 23.13 2.05
N GLU A 322 -23.10 22.87 2.82
CA GLU A 322 -23.43 23.63 4.03
C GLU A 322 -22.34 23.55 5.11
N GLN A 323 -21.57 22.45 5.15
CA GLN A 323 -20.48 22.23 6.10
C GLN A 323 -19.13 22.80 5.61
N TYR A 324 -19.07 23.35 4.39
CA TYR A 324 -17.82 23.83 3.78
C TYR A 324 -17.04 24.80 4.67
N LEU A 325 -17.72 25.77 5.28
CA LEU A 325 -17.07 26.73 6.18
C LEU A 325 -16.53 26.07 7.46
N SER A 326 -17.18 25.01 7.94
CA SER A 326 -16.65 24.22 9.08
C SER A 326 -15.37 23.46 8.70
N VAL A 327 -15.29 22.98 7.46
CA VAL A 327 -14.08 22.35 6.93
C VAL A 327 -12.95 23.36 6.76
N MET A 328 -13.23 24.55 6.24
CA MET A 328 -12.22 25.61 6.14
C MET A 328 -11.69 26.01 7.52
N GLU A 329 -12.56 26.14 8.52
CA GLU A 329 -12.14 26.36 9.91
C GLU A 329 -11.25 25.23 10.43
N SER A 330 -11.64 23.97 10.20
CA SER A 330 -10.85 22.82 10.62
C SER A 330 -9.47 22.80 9.95
N ILE A 331 -9.40 23.04 8.63
CA ILE A 331 -8.14 23.07 7.87
C ILE A 331 -7.25 24.23 8.31
N MET A 332 -7.82 25.41 8.55
CA MET A 332 -7.10 26.56 9.11
C MET A 332 -6.42 26.18 10.43
N TYR A 333 -7.15 25.54 11.35
CA TYR A 333 -6.58 25.12 12.64
C TYR A 333 -5.58 23.97 12.53
N LEU A 334 -5.80 23.01 11.63
CA LEU A 334 -4.84 21.94 11.35
C LEU A 334 -3.51 22.51 10.85
N VAL A 335 -3.55 23.45 9.89
CA VAL A 335 -2.33 24.11 9.39
C VAL A 335 -1.69 24.98 10.46
N LEU A 336 -2.50 25.72 11.24
CA LEU A 336 -2.01 26.55 12.35
C LEU A 336 -1.27 25.71 13.40
N ALA A 337 -1.80 24.54 13.75
CA ALA A 337 -1.20 23.61 14.71
C ALA A 337 0.00 22.83 14.15
N SER A 338 0.13 22.72 12.82
CA SER A 338 1.24 22.00 12.20
C SER A 338 2.57 22.76 12.32
N ASP A 339 3.67 22.03 12.51
CA ASP A 339 5.04 22.56 12.47
C ASP A 339 5.58 22.77 11.05
N SER A 340 4.73 22.64 10.02
CA SER A 340 5.15 22.75 8.63
C SER A 340 5.76 24.13 8.34
N LYS A 341 6.91 24.10 7.67
CA LYS A 341 7.60 25.29 7.14
C LYS A 341 7.35 25.50 5.65
N ALA A 342 6.62 24.58 5.00
CA ALA A 342 6.32 24.65 3.58
C ALA A 342 5.35 25.79 3.29
N ASP A 343 5.73 26.69 2.37
CA ASP A 343 4.92 27.84 1.98
C ASP A 343 3.54 27.41 1.48
N ALA A 344 3.48 26.38 0.64
CA ALA A 344 2.23 25.88 0.09
C ALA A 344 1.28 25.28 1.16
N VAL A 345 1.79 24.62 2.20
CA VAL A 345 0.95 24.16 3.32
C VAL A 345 0.38 25.35 4.09
N ILE A 346 1.22 26.33 4.42
CA ILE A 346 0.79 27.54 5.14
C ILE A 346 -0.24 28.31 4.31
N LYS A 347 -0.07 28.35 2.98
CA LYS A 347 -1.03 28.97 2.04
C LYS A 347 -2.41 28.31 2.09
N ASN A 348 -2.50 26.99 2.26
CA ASN A 348 -3.80 26.34 2.44
C ASN A 348 -4.53 26.88 3.68
N GLY A 349 -3.82 27.04 4.80
CA GLY A 349 -4.37 27.62 6.01
C GLY A 349 -4.83 29.07 5.81
N LEU A 350 -4.04 29.87 5.10
CA LEU A 350 -4.40 31.26 4.74
C LEU A 350 -5.66 31.32 3.87
N ASP A 351 -5.76 30.46 2.85
CA ASP A 351 -6.92 30.43 1.95
C ASP A 351 -8.18 29.93 2.65
N ALA A 352 -8.02 29.02 3.59
CA ALA A 352 -9.10 28.58 4.45
C ALA A 352 -9.57 29.72 5.36
N ALA A 353 -8.65 30.45 6.00
CA ALA A 353 -8.97 31.63 6.81
C ALA A 353 -9.63 32.74 5.97
N GLU A 354 -9.16 32.98 4.75
CA GLU A 354 -9.74 33.96 3.84
C GLU A 354 -11.19 33.59 3.46
N SER A 355 -11.45 32.31 3.22
CA SER A 355 -12.81 31.82 2.95
C SER A 355 -13.76 32.11 4.12
N LEU A 356 -13.28 32.00 5.35
CA LEU A 356 -14.05 32.33 6.56
C LEU A 356 -14.28 33.83 6.69
N LEU A 357 -13.26 34.66 6.45
CA LEU A 357 -13.35 36.12 6.53
C LEU A 357 -14.24 36.74 5.44
N ARG A 358 -14.38 36.07 4.28
CA ARG A 358 -15.32 36.46 3.22
C ARG A 358 -16.75 35.99 3.48
N SER A 359 -16.96 35.23 4.55
CA SER A 359 -18.26 34.68 4.92
C SER A 359 -18.90 35.45 6.09
N ARG A 360 -20.07 34.99 6.55
CA ARG A 360 -20.72 35.47 7.78
C ARG A 360 -19.89 35.31 9.06
N ARG A 361 -18.74 34.62 9.02
CA ARG A 361 -17.82 34.39 10.15
C ARG A 361 -16.74 35.48 10.30
N ASN A 362 -16.80 36.56 9.52
CA ASN A 362 -15.79 37.62 9.52
C ASN A 362 -15.59 38.36 10.86
N GLY A 363 -16.56 38.30 11.78
CA GLY A 363 -16.48 38.90 13.10
C GLY A 363 -15.78 38.04 14.16
N ASP A 364 -15.40 36.80 13.83
CA ASP A 364 -14.72 35.92 14.79
C ASP A 364 -13.24 36.30 14.93
N TYR A 365 -12.86 36.83 16.09
CA TYR A 365 -11.50 37.26 16.38
C TYR A 365 -10.46 36.13 16.22
N ARG A 366 -10.86 34.87 16.41
CA ARG A 366 -9.96 33.72 16.32
C ARG A 366 -9.54 33.45 14.89
N VAL A 367 -10.38 33.78 13.91
CA VAL A 367 -10.03 33.71 12.48
C VAL A 367 -9.00 34.78 12.14
N HIS A 368 -9.16 36.00 12.69
CA HIS A 368 -8.18 37.08 12.52
C HIS A 368 -6.84 36.77 13.17
N GLU A 369 -6.85 36.21 14.39
CA GLU A 369 -5.65 35.74 15.08
C GLU A 369 -4.92 34.67 14.27
N ALA A 370 -5.64 33.62 13.83
CA ALA A 370 -5.08 32.56 13.00
C ALA A 370 -4.50 33.11 11.68
N MET A 371 -5.24 33.98 10.99
CA MET A 371 -4.77 34.66 9.79
C MET A 371 -3.47 35.45 10.03
N GLY A 372 -3.39 36.21 11.12
CA GLY A 372 -2.20 36.97 11.49
C GLY A 372 -0.96 36.08 11.71
N ILE A 373 -1.13 35.01 12.49
CA ILE A 373 -0.05 34.04 12.76
C ILE A 373 0.40 33.35 11.47
N LEU A 374 -0.54 32.89 10.64
CA LEU A 374 -0.24 32.22 9.37
C LEU A 374 0.45 33.17 8.38
N CYS A 375 0.05 34.45 8.32
CA CYS A 375 0.71 35.46 7.49
C CYS A 375 2.17 35.65 7.88
N TYR A 376 2.45 35.73 9.18
CA TYR A 376 3.82 35.83 9.68
C TYR A 376 4.63 34.58 9.31
N ARG A 377 4.09 33.37 9.56
CA ARG A 377 4.73 32.10 9.18
C ARG A 377 5.00 32.00 7.69
N TYR A 378 4.07 32.48 6.86
CA TYR A 378 4.19 32.49 5.40
C TYR A 378 5.29 33.44 4.95
N GLY A 379 5.34 34.65 5.50
CA GLY A 379 6.41 35.61 5.25
C GLY A 379 7.80 35.05 5.60
N GLU A 380 7.93 34.41 6.75
CA GLU A 380 9.17 33.73 7.17
C GLU A 380 9.57 32.58 6.23
N SER A 381 8.59 31.82 5.73
CA SER A 381 8.85 30.79 4.72
C SER A 381 9.39 31.39 3.41
N PHE A 382 8.81 32.50 2.94
CA PHE A 382 9.27 33.19 1.73
C PHE A 382 10.64 33.82 1.88
N LYS A 383 10.97 34.40 3.05
CA LYS A 383 12.33 34.88 3.32
C LYS A 383 13.35 33.76 3.18
N ARG A 384 13.12 32.60 3.81
CA ARG A 384 13.98 31.41 3.69
C ARG A 384 14.11 30.91 2.25
N LYS A 385 12.98 30.88 1.52
CA LYS A 385 12.96 30.48 0.10
C LYS A 385 13.78 31.44 -0.77
N GLY A 386 13.69 32.74 -0.53
CA GLY A 386 14.47 33.78 -1.20
C GLY A 386 15.97 33.62 -0.95
N VAL A 387 16.38 33.43 0.31
CA VAL A 387 17.80 33.18 0.67
C VAL A 387 18.32 31.92 -0.03
N ARG A 388 17.56 30.82 -0.03
CA ARG A 388 17.96 29.59 -0.75
C ARG A 388 18.10 29.79 -2.25
N ALA A 389 17.25 30.60 -2.87
CA ALA A 389 17.36 30.92 -4.30
C ALA A 389 18.65 31.69 -4.61
N LEU A 390 19.03 32.65 -3.75
CA LEU A 390 20.30 33.35 -3.83
C LEU A 390 21.49 32.41 -3.61
N GLU A 391 21.41 31.50 -2.64
CA GLU A 391 22.47 30.50 -2.40
C GLU A 391 22.68 29.61 -3.63
N ASN A 392 21.60 29.20 -4.29
CA ASN A 392 21.64 28.38 -5.49
C ASN A 392 22.15 29.12 -6.74
N SER A 393 22.16 30.45 -6.76
CA SER A 393 22.65 31.20 -7.93
C SER A 393 24.17 31.10 -8.06
N ILE A 394 24.91 30.91 -6.97
CA ILE A 394 26.37 30.77 -6.96
C ILE A 394 26.84 29.50 -7.71
N PRO A 395 26.39 28.28 -7.36
CA PRO A 395 26.77 27.07 -8.11
C PRO A 395 26.29 27.11 -9.56
N ALA A 396 25.15 27.74 -9.85
CA ALA A 396 24.67 27.94 -11.22
C ALA A 396 25.61 28.85 -12.03
N ALA A 397 26.05 29.98 -11.47
CA ALA A 397 27.01 30.89 -12.10
C ALA A 397 28.37 30.20 -12.34
N LYS A 398 28.85 29.42 -11.36
CA LYS A 398 30.09 28.62 -11.51
C LYS A 398 29.98 27.59 -12.62
N MET A 399 28.84 26.89 -12.72
CA MET A 399 28.57 25.93 -13.79
C MET A 399 28.58 26.60 -15.17
N ASN A 400 28.07 27.82 -15.26
CA ASN A 400 28.05 28.62 -16.49
C ASN A 400 29.39 29.32 -16.81
N ARG A 401 30.41 29.17 -15.94
CA ARG A 401 31.74 29.81 -16.08
C ARG A 401 31.69 31.34 -16.12
N GLU A 402 30.78 31.92 -15.33
CA GLU A 402 30.73 33.36 -15.12
C GLU A 402 32.01 33.88 -14.44
N GLY A 403 32.30 35.18 -14.60
CA GLY A 403 33.48 35.83 -14.04
C GLY A 403 33.50 35.92 -12.51
N ASP A 404 34.69 36.07 -11.94
CA ASP A 404 34.89 36.17 -10.48
C ASP A 404 34.16 37.37 -9.85
N ASP A 405 33.96 38.45 -10.62
CA ASP A 405 33.20 39.63 -10.22
C ASP A 405 31.71 39.31 -10.01
N VAL A 406 31.12 38.51 -10.90
CA VAL A 406 29.73 38.03 -10.78
C VAL A 406 29.60 37.13 -9.57
N ILE A 407 30.52 36.17 -9.39
CA ILE A 407 30.50 35.25 -8.24
C ILE A 407 30.58 36.04 -6.92
N LYS A 408 31.50 37.00 -6.83
CA LYS A 408 31.66 37.85 -5.64
C LYS A 408 30.42 38.69 -5.35
N HIS A 409 29.77 39.23 -6.39
CA HIS A 409 28.51 39.95 -6.23
C HIS A 409 27.41 39.04 -5.65
N LEU A 410 27.28 37.81 -6.15
CA LEU A 410 26.29 36.85 -5.65
C LEU A 410 26.56 36.44 -4.20
N GLU A 411 27.82 36.20 -3.84
CA GLU A 411 28.23 35.91 -2.46
C GLU A 411 27.87 37.05 -1.50
N GLU A 412 28.07 38.31 -1.91
CA GLU A 412 27.67 39.48 -1.12
C GLU A 412 26.14 39.58 -0.98
N GLN A 413 25.37 39.29 -2.04
CA GLN A 413 23.91 39.24 -1.94
C GLN A 413 23.46 38.17 -0.94
N VAL A 414 24.00 36.96 -1.02
CA VAL A 414 23.68 35.89 -0.06
C VAL A 414 23.95 36.33 1.37
N LYS A 415 25.10 36.96 1.62
CA LYS A 415 25.47 37.48 2.94
C LYS A 415 24.43 38.50 3.46
N ILE A 416 24.11 39.52 2.67
CA ILE A 416 23.14 40.57 3.04
C ILE A 416 21.79 39.97 3.44
N TYR A 417 21.27 39.04 2.67
CA TYR A 417 19.93 38.49 2.91
C TYR A 417 19.91 37.40 3.98
N ARG A 418 21.04 36.73 4.24
CA ARG A 418 21.17 35.82 5.39
C ARG A 418 21.19 36.60 6.71
N GLU A 419 21.92 37.72 6.77
CA GLU A 419 21.95 38.61 7.93
C GLU A 419 20.57 39.25 8.25
N ARG A 420 19.67 39.35 7.25
CA ARG A 420 18.29 39.82 7.45
C ARG A 420 17.31 38.72 7.86
N LEU A 421 17.72 37.46 7.76
CA LEU A 421 16.93 36.29 8.14
C LEU A 421 17.18 35.90 9.60
N ASP A 422 18.43 36.05 10.05
CA ASP A 422 18.85 35.92 11.46
C ASP A 422 18.35 37.09 12.31
#